data_AF-X0WBA4-F1
#
_entry.id   AF-X0WBA4-F1
#
_cell.length_a   1.000
_cell.length_b   1.000
_cell.length_c   1.000
_cell.angle_alpha   90.00
_cell.angle_beta   90.00
_cell.angle_gamma   90.00
#
_symmetry.space_group_name_H-M   'P 1'
#
loop_
_entity.id
_entity.type
_entity.pdbx_description
1 polymer ?
#
loop_
_entity_poly.entity_id
_entity_poly.type
_entity_poly.pdbx_seq_one_letter_code
_entity_poly.pdbx_strand_id
1 'polypeptide(L)'
;DGALREAAGARQFSDEFQRTIHPFEPMIAASGDTAMQSVQKLMTTAAGLTIGNPAQKAQLAAGIIQQYGIDIEMLDSMLSGQQMDPQTQQNHGIQQMIQQELAPMRQFMGQIGQQRQEYQQNQNNQIGGEIESFAQDPKNEFFQDVREYMADMMEMAANRGEPMTIQQAYDKACLITPTVSGIQAQRNKATAAMTGNKRAAGKRRAASSLHGTPSGGAGGEQTNTLRGTIEDAWDDAT
;
A
#
# COMPACT_ATOMS: atom_id res chain seq x y z
N ASP A 1 4.59 46.94 22.68
CA ASP A 1 3.11 47.10 22.63
C ASP A 1 2.35 46.22 21.64
N GLY A 2 2.81 46.03 20.38
CA GLY A 2 2.06 45.24 19.39
C GLY A 2 1.81 43.78 19.78
N ALA A 3 2.84 43.05 20.21
CA ALA A 3 2.74 41.62 20.54
C ALA A 3 1.82 41.30 21.74
N LEU A 4 1.69 42.23 22.69
CA LEU A 4 0.79 42.07 23.85
C LEU A 4 -0.67 42.31 23.48
N ARG A 5 -0.94 43.24 22.55
CA ARG A 5 -2.28 43.48 22.00
C ARG A 5 -2.74 42.34 21.09
N GLU A 6 -1.83 41.80 20.30
CA GLU A 6 -2.09 40.64 19.44
C GLU A 6 -2.35 39.36 20.25
N ALA A 7 -1.55 39.12 21.30
CA ALA A 7 -1.76 38.00 22.22
C ALA A 7 -3.07 38.14 23.02
N ALA A 8 -3.48 39.36 23.37
CA ALA A 8 -4.76 39.62 24.03
C ALA A 8 -5.95 39.31 23.10
N GLY A 9 -5.88 39.73 21.83
CA GLY A 9 -6.92 39.43 20.84
C GLY A 9 -7.03 37.93 20.53
N ALA A 10 -5.92 37.21 20.43
CA ALA A 10 -5.91 35.76 20.19
C ALA A 10 -6.57 34.97 21.34
N ARG A 11 -6.33 35.38 22.59
CA ARG A 11 -6.96 34.76 23.77
C ARG A 11 -8.46 35.03 23.82
N GLN A 12 -8.88 36.27 23.55
CA GLN A 12 -10.29 36.63 23.48
C GLN A 12 -11.03 35.80 22.43
N PHE A 13 -10.46 35.65 21.23
CA PHE A 13 -11.04 34.81 20.19
C PHE A 13 -11.14 33.33 20.60
N SER A 14 -10.09 32.79 21.23
CA SER A 14 -10.10 31.41 21.72
C SER A 14 -11.19 31.19 22.78
N ASP A 15 -11.32 32.11 23.74
CA ASP A 15 -12.31 32.02 24.81
C ASP A 15 -13.74 32.12 24.26
N GLU A 16 -13.97 33.01 23.29
CA GLU A 16 -15.27 33.22 22.65
C GLU A 16 -15.66 32.04 21.74
N PHE A 17 -14.71 31.53 20.97
CA PHE A 17 -14.90 30.34 20.15
C PHE A 17 -15.23 29.12 21.00
N GLN A 18 -14.47 28.91 22.09
CA GLN A 18 -14.68 27.77 22.97
C GLN A 18 -16.04 27.84 23.68
N ARG A 19 -16.47 29.03 24.13
CA ARG A 19 -17.82 29.24 24.68
C ARG A 19 -18.93 28.92 23.68
N THR A 20 -18.72 29.24 22.41
CA THR A 20 -19.70 29.02 21.34
C THR A 20 -19.81 27.53 20.97
N ILE A 21 -18.68 26.81 20.95
CA ILE A 21 -18.64 25.40 20.58
C ILE A 21 -18.97 24.46 21.75
N HIS A 22 -18.72 24.87 23.00
CA HIS A 22 -18.96 24.05 24.20
C HIS A 22 -20.28 23.24 24.21
N PRO A 23 -21.47 23.80 23.88
CA PRO A 23 -22.71 23.02 23.88
C PRO A 23 -22.77 21.94 22.78
N PHE A 24 -21.95 22.05 21.73
CA PHE A 24 -21.91 21.13 20.59
C PHE A 24 -20.74 20.15 20.66
N GLU A 25 -19.84 20.25 21.65
CA GLU A 25 -18.72 19.32 21.83
C GLU A 25 -19.14 17.84 21.86
N PRO A 26 -20.22 17.43 22.56
CA PRO A 26 -20.66 16.04 22.54
C PRO A 26 -21.07 15.55 21.14
N MET A 27 -21.67 16.43 20.34
CA MET A 27 -22.08 16.14 18.97
C MET A 27 -20.86 16.02 18.04
N ILE A 28 -19.89 16.92 18.20
CA ILE A 28 -18.63 16.94 17.44
C ILE A 28 -17.77 15.71 17.77
N ALA A 29 -17.70 15.34 19.05
CA ALA A 29 -17.03 14.12 19.50
C ALA A 29 -17.71 12.86 18.95
N ALA A 30 -19.04 12.83 18.87
CA ALA A 30 -19.79 11.73 18.26
C ALA A 30 -19.53 11.59 16.75
N SER A 31 -19.25 12.70 16.04
CA SER A 31 -18.85 12.66 14.63
C SER A 31 -17.38 12.31 14.40
N GLY A 32 -16.57 12.18 15.46
CA GLY A 32 -15.14 11.87 15.37
C GLY A 32 -14.26 13.01 14.82
N ASP A 33 -14.79 14.23 14.80
CA ASP A 33 -14.11 15.41 14.25
C ASP A 33 -13.59 16.32 15.38
N THR A 34 -12.64 17.19 15.05
CA THR A 34 -12.29 18.33 15.92
C THR A 34 -13.24 19.52 15.69
N ALA A 35 -13.39 20.38 16.69
CA ALA A 35 -14.21 21.60 16.59
C ALA A 35 -13.91 22.43 15.33
N MET A 36 -12.63 22.61 15.00
CA MET A 36 -12.22 23.36 13.82
C MET A 36 -12.59 22.65 12.51
N GLN A 37 -12.50 21.32 12.46
CA GLN A 37 -12.89 20.54 11.27
C GLN A 37 -14.41 20.56 11.06
N SER A 38 -15.21 20.44 12.12
CA SER A 38 -16.66 20.53 12.02
C SER A 38 -17.11 21.90 11.53
N VAL A 39 -16.50 22.99 12.04
CA VAL A 39 -16.75 24.35 11.56
C VAL A 39 -16.37 24.48 10.09
N GLN A 40 -15.20 23.96 9.67
CA GLN A 40 -14.76 24.01 8.29
C GLN A 40 -15.71 23.25 7.34
N LYS A 41 -16.17 22.06 7.72
CA LYS A 41 -17.14 21.26 6.95
C LYS A 41 -18.44 22.03 6.79
N LEU A 42 -18.99 22.57 7.88
CA LEU A 42 -20.22 23.36 7.85
C LEU A 42 -20.06 24.61 6.97
N MET A 43 -18.94 25.33 7.06
CA MET A 43 -18.69 26.51 6.23
C MET A 43 -18.56 26.15 4.75
N THR A 44 -17.97 24.99 4.43
CA THR A 44 -17.84 24.52 3.05
C THR A 44 -19.20 24.12 2.47
N THR A 45 -20.03 23.41 3.26
CA THR A 45 -21.41 23.09 2.89
C THR A 45 -22.24 24.38 2.71
N ALA A 46 -22.13 25.33 3.63
CA ALA A 46 -22.82 26.62 3.53
C ALA A 46 -22.39 27.40 2.28
N ALA A 47 -21.09 27.50 2.02
CA ALA A 47 -20.55 28.14 0.83
C ALA A 47 -21.06 27.47 -0.46
N GLY A 48 -21.12 26.14 -0.50
CA GLY A 48 -21.68 25.38 -1.62
C GLY A 48 -23.17 25.65 -1.84
N LEU A 49 -23.96 25.73 -0.76
CA LEU A 49 -25.39 26.06 -0.84
C LEU A 49 -25.63 27.53 -1.26
N THR A 50 -24.73 28.45 -0.92
CA THR A 50 -24.84 29.86 -1.31
C THR A 50 -24.39 30.09 -2.75
N ILE A 51 -23.19 29.63 -3.12
CA ILE A 51 -22.48 29.99 -4.36
C ILE A 51 -22.68 28.96 -5.48
N GLY A 52 -22.97 27.71 -5.14
CA GLY A 52 -23.09 26.61 -6.11
C GLY A 52 -24.20 26.82 -7.14
N ASN A 53 -24.12 26.11 -8.26
CA ASN A 53 -25.21 26.10 -9.24
C ASN A 53 -26.43 25.32 -8.71
N PRO A 54 -27.64 25.48 -9.29
CA PRO A 54 -28.85 24.84 -8.78
C PRO A 54 -28.76 23.31 -8.63
N ALA A 55 -28.05 22.62 -9.54
CA ALA A 55 -27.86 21.17 -9.46
C ALA A 55 -26.95 20.76 -8.29
N GLN A 56 -25.86 21.50 -8.06
CA GLN A 56 -24.96 21.29 -6.91
C GLN A 56 -25.66 21.56 -5.59
N LYS A 57 -26.52 22.59 -5.53
CA LYS A 57 -27.34 22.88 -4.34
C LYS A 57 -28.29 21.72 -4.03
N ALA A 58 -28.94 21.16 -5.05
CA ALA A 58 -29.84 20.01 -4.89
C ALA A 58 -29.09 18.76 -4.40
N GLN A 59 -27.88 18.49 -4.91
CA GLN A 59 -27.04 17.39 -4.45
C GLN A 59 -26.59 17.56 -2.99
N LEU A 60 -26.17 18.78 -2.61
CA LEU A 60 -25.81 19.09 -1.23
C LEU A 60 -27.01 18.95 -0.28
N ALA A 61 -28.17 19.46 -0.68
CA ALA A 61 -29.41 19.32 0.09
C ALA A 61 -29.82 17.85 0.25
N ALA A 62 -29.76 17.05 -0.82
CA ALA A 62 -30.03 15.61 -0.76
C ALA A 62 -29.06 14.88 0.19
N GLY A 63 -27.78 15.24 0.18
CA GLY A 63 -26.79 14.70 1.11
C GLY A 63 -27.11 15.03 2.56
N ILE A 64 -27.54 16.27 2.85
CA ILE A 64 -27.96 16.69 4.21
C ILE A 64 -29.20 15.89 4.64
N ILE A 65 -30.20 15.76 3.76
CA ILE A 65 -31.42 15.00 4.04
C ILE A 65 -31.10 13.56 4.44
N GLN A 66 -30.22 12.89 3.67
CA GLN A 66 -29.80 11.52 3.96
C GLN A 66 -28.95 11.41 5.23
N GLN A 67 -28.01 12.35 5.44
CA GLN A 67 -27.06 12.31 6.56
C GLN A 67 -27.74 12.55 7.91
N TYR A 68 -28.74 13.43 7.94
CA TYR A 68 -29.46 13.81 9.17
C TYR A 68 -30.80 13.08 9.33
N GLY A 69 -31.12 12.15 8.43
CA GLY A 69 -32.34 11.36 8.50
C GLY A 69 -33.62 12.19 8.42
N ILE A 70 -33.62 13.26 7.61
CA ILE A 70 -34.80 14.10 7.43
C ILE A 70 -35.80 13.31 6.59
N ASP A 71 -37.01 13.13 7.14
CA ASP A 71 -38.11 12.52 6.42
C ASP A 71 -38.51 13.42 5.24
N ILE A 72 -38.34 12.90 4.03
CA ILE A 72 -38.60 13.63 2.78
C ILE A 72 -40.09 13.94 2.64
N GLU A 73 -40.98 13.08 3.12
CA GLU A 73 -42.43 13.28 3.08
C GLU A 73 -42.83 14.41 4.03
N MET A 74 -42.25 14.41 5.25
CA MET A 74 -42.45 15.49 6.19
C MET A 74 -41.89 16.81 5.66
N LEU A 75 -40.68 16.80 5.09
CA LEU A 75 -40.05 17.98 4.50
C LEU A 75 -40.86 18.53 3.32
N ASP A 76 -41.35 17.67 2.43
CA ASP A 76 -42.17 18.06 1.28
C ASP A 76 -43.50 18.68 1.71
N SER A 77 -44.15 18.11 2.74
CA SER A 77 -45.37 18.68 3.32
C SER A 77 -45.15 20.08 3.94
N MET A 78 -43.95 20.33 4.50
CA MET A 78 -43.58 21.64 5.05
C MET A 78 -43.19 22.65 3.96
N LEU A 79 -42.57 22.19 2.86
CA LEU A 79 -42.12 23.05 1.75
C LEU A 79 -43.24 23.43 0.79
N SER A 80 -44.18 22.53 0.53
CA SER A 80 -45.31 22.76 -0.38
C SER A 80 -46.41 23.62 0.23
N GLY A 81 -46.45 23.77 1.56
CA GLY A 81 -47.44 24.59 2.27
C GLY A 81 -48.89 24.10 2.10
N GLN A 82 -49.09 22.91 1.53
CA GLN A 82 -50.39 22.31 1.25
C GLN A 82 -50.51 21.00 2.04
N GLN A 83 -51.63 20.84 2.76
CA GLN A 83 -52.10 19.51 3.14
C GLN A 83 -52.14 18.64 1.88
N MET A 84 -51.54 17.45 1.96
CA MET A 84 -51.41 16.45 0.90
C MET A 84 -52.50 16.56 -0.18
N ASP A 85 -52.09 17.01 -1.36
CA ASP A 85 -52.93 17.03 -2.56
C ASP A 85 -53.24 15.57 -2.95
N PRO A 86 -54.47 15.16 -3.31
CA PRO A 86 -54.81 13.78 -3.70
C PRO A 86 -53.96 13.20 -4.85
N GLN A 87 -53.23 14.04 -5.58
CA GLN A 87 -52.23 13.61 -6.55
C GLN A 87 -51.00 12.93 -5.90
N THR A 88 -50.66 13.29 -4.65
CA THR A 88 -49.67 12.55 -3.86
C THR A 88 -50.16 11.14 -3.57
N GLN A 89 -51.44 10.91 -3.31
CA GLN A 89 -51.99 9.57 -3.02
C GLN A 89 -51.87 8.60 -4.21
N GLN A 90 -51.95 9.10 -5.44
CA GLN A 90 -51.66 8.33 -6.65
C GLN A 90 -50.15 8.04 -6.79
N ASN A 91 -49.29 9.00 -6.41
CA ASN A 91 -47.85 8.80 -6.31
C ASN A 91 -47.44 7.81 -5.20
N HIS A 92 -48.20 7.68 -4.11
CA HIS A 92 -47.95 6.67 -3.06
C HIS A 92 -48.20 5.25 -3.59
N GLY A 93 -49.24 5.03 -4.40
CA GLY A 93 -49.49 3.73 -5.04
C GLY A 93 -48.39 3.36 -6.04
N ILE A 94 -47.88 4.35 -6.78
CA ILE A 94 -46.75 4.18 -7.71
C ILE A 94 -45.44 3.96 -6.94
N GLN A 95 -45.19 4.69 -5.85
CA GLN A 95 -44.03 4.47 -4.98
C GLN A 95 -44.03 3.09 -4.32
N GLN A 96 -45.19 2.62 -3.85
CA GLN A 96 -45.30 1.27 -3.27
C GLN A 96 -45.02 0.20 -4.32
N MET A 97 -45.52 0.34 -5.55
CA MET A 97 -45.18 -0.57 -6.65
C MET A 97 -43.69 -0.52 -7.01
N ILE A 98 -43.11 0.68 -7.12
CA ILE A 98 -41.67 0.86 -7.38
C ILE A 98 -40.84 0.26 -6.24
N GLN A 99 -41.26 0.40 -4.98
CA GLN A 99 -40.56 -0.13 -3.83
C GLN A 99 -40.62 -1.68 -3.80
N GLN A 100 -41.73 -2.26 -4.27
CA GLN A 100 -41.90 -3.71 -4.40
C GLN A 100 -41.08 -4.28 -5.58
N GLU A 101 -40.96 -3.58 -6.70
CA GLU A 101 -40.04 -3.96 -7.79
C GLU A 101 -38.57 -3.74 -7.44
N LEU A 102 -38.23 -2.71 -6.65
CA LEU A 102 -36.86 -2.44 -6.24
C LEU A 102 -36.41 -3.26 -5.03
N ALA A 103 -37.31 -3.94 -4.32
CA ALA A 103 -36.96 -4.83 -3.20
C ALA A 103 -35.92 -5.90 -3.61
N PRO A 104 -36.10 -6.67 -4.71
CA PRO A 104 -35.07 -7.61 -5.16
C PRO A 104 -33.78 -6.90 -5.60
N MET A 105 -33.85 -5.69 -6.17
CA MET A 105 -32.66 -4.90 -6.51
C MET A 105 -31.86 -4.50 -5.26
N ARG A 106 -32.53 -4.06 -4.20
CA ARG A 106 -31.88 -3.70 -2.92
C ARG A 106 -31.22 -4.93 -2.28
N GLN A 107 -31.88 -6.08 -2.34
CA GLN A 107 -31.33 -7.34 -1.83
C GLN A 107 -30.10 -7.78 -2.65
N PHE A 108 -30.17 -7.66 -3.97
CA PHE A 108 -29.04 -7.94 -4.87
C PHE A 108 -27.86 -6.98 -4.63
N MET A 109 -28.13 -5.69 -4.43
CA MET A 109 -27.10 -4.69 -4.16
C MET A 109 -26.44 -4.90 -2.79
N GLY A 110 -27.22 -5.32 -1.78
CA GLY A 110 -26.69 -5.76 -0.48
C GLY A 110 -25.78 -6.99 -0.61
N GLN A 111 -26.18 -7.97 -1.43
CA GLN A 111 -25.39 -9.16 -1.71
C GLN A 111 -24.09 -8.85 -2.45
N ILE A 112 -24.13 -7.96 -3.45
CA ILE A 112 -22.93 -7.47 -4.14
C ILE A 112 -22.00 -6.75 -3.15
N GLY A 113 -22.55 -5.93 -2.25
CA GLY A 113 -21.77 -5.25 -1.22
C GLY A 113 -21.00 -6.22 -0.33
N GLN A 114 -21.70 -7.23 0.20
CA GLN A 114 -21.08 -8.29 1.01
C GLN A 114 -20.05 -9.09 0.23
N GLN A 115 -20.37 -9.54 -0.99
CA GLN A 115 -19.45 -10.32 -1.82
C GLN A 115 -18.18 -9.53 -2.17
N ARG A 116 -18.31 -8.22 -2.44
CA ARG A 116 -17.16 -7.36 -2.71
C ARG A 116 -16.28 -7.22 -1.48
N GLN A 117 -16.87 -7.12 -0.29
CA GLN A 117 -16.13 -7.02 0.97
C GLN A 117 -15.40 -8.33 1.30
N GLU A 118 -16.05 -9.48 1.15
CA GLU A 118 -15.39 -10.79 1.31
C GLU A 118 -14.27 -10.99 0.29
N TYR A 119 -14.47 -10.58 -0.95
CA TYR A 119 -13.43 -10.65 -1.99
C TYR A 119 -12.20 -9.81 -1.65
N GLN A 120 -12.40 -8.58 -1.15
CA GLN A 120 -11.31 -7.71 -0.69
C GLN A 120 -10.57 -8.31 0.51
N GLN A 121 -11.30 -8.86 1.49
CA GLN A 121 -10.68 -9.50 2.65
C GLN A 121 -9.87 -10.75 2.25
N ASN A 122 -10.42 -11.58 1.35
CA ASN A 122 -9.71 -12.75 0.85
C ASN A 122 -8.46 -12.38 0.06
N GLN A 123 -8.51 -11.34 -0.79
CA GLN A 123 -7.31 -10.83 -1.46
C GLN A 123 -6.26 -10.35 -0.46
N ASN A 124 -6.65 -9.54 0.53
CA ASN A 124 -5.71 -9.04 1.54
C ASN A 124 -5.08 -10.18 2.35
N ASN A 125 -5.87 -11.21 2.69
CA ASN A 125 -5.37 -12.38 3.41
C ASN A 125 -4.41 -13.23 2.55
N GLN A 126 -4.70 -13.40 1.25
CA GLN A 126 -3.82 -14.12 0.32
C GLN A 126 -2.48 -13.39 0.15
N ILE A 127 -2.53 -12.07 -0.09
CA ILE A 127 -1.33 -11.24 -0.24
C ILE A 127 -0.51 -11.26 1.06
N GLY A 128 -1.15 -11.14 2.22
CA GLY A 128 -0.48 -11.23 3.52
C GLY A 128 0.23 -12.58 3.72
N GLY A 129 -0.41 -13.68 3.34
CA GLY A 129 0.19 -15.02 3.41
C GLY A 129 1.36 -15.23 2.45
N GLU A 130 1.28 -14.67 1.24
CA GLU A 130 2.39 -14.69 0.26
C GLU A 130 3.59 -13.90 0.75
N ILE A 131 3.37 -12.71 1.32
CA ILE A 131 4.44 -11.88 1.90
C ILE A 131 5.12 -12.61 3.05
N GLU A 132 4.35 -13.21 3.96
CA GLU A 132 4.89 -13.95 5.10
C GLU A 132 5.71 -15.18 4.63
N SER A 133 5.19 -15.92 3.66
CA SER A 133 5.90 -17.06 3.06
C SER A 133 7.20 -16.61 2.37
N PHE A 134 7.15 -15.46 1.69
CA PHE A 134 8.32 -14.87 1.03
C PHE A 134 9.37 -14.43 2.05
N ALA A 135 8.95 -13.84 3.17
CA ALA A 135 9.83 -13.41 4.26
C ALA A 135 10.54 -14.58 4.97
N GLN A 136 9.92 -15.76 5.00
CA GLN A 136 10.47 -16.97 5.62
C GLN A 136 11.42 -17.76 4.71
N ASP A 137 11.46 -17.48 3.40
CA ASP A 137 12.40 -18.15 2.50
C ASP A 137 13.84 -17.71 2.81
N PRO A 138 14.77 -18.65 3.10
CA PRO A 138 16.18 -18.35 3.35
C PRO A 138 16.88 -17.58 2.21
N LYS A 139 16.36 -17.65 0.98
CA LYS A 139 16.87 -16.89 -0.17
C LYS A 139 16.60 -15.39 -0.05
N ASN A 140 15.60 -15.01 0.72
CA ASN A 140 15.15 -13.63 0.91
C ASN A 140 15.69 -13.06 2.23
N GLU A 141 16.97 -13.31 2.52
CA GLU A 141 17.60 -12.95 3.81
C GLU A 141 17.52 -11.45 4.12
N PHE A 142 17.48 -10.60 3.09
CA PHE A 142 17.42 -9.14 3.22
C PHE A 142 15.99 -8.59 3.21
N PHE A 143 14.97 -9.46 3.17
CA PHE A 143 13.58 -9.04 3.05
C PHE A 143 13.19 -7.98 4.09
N GLN A 144 13.57 -8.18 5.36
CA GLN A 144 13.27 -7.22 6.42
C GLN A 144 13.94 -5.85 6.21
N ASP A 145 15.13 -5.82 5.61
CA ASP A 145 15.87 -4.58 5.34
C ASP A 145 15.30 -3.82 4.13
N VAL A 146 14.64 -4.53 3.21
CA VAL A 146 14.15 -3.95 1.95
C VAL A 146 12.63 -3.81 1.87
N ARG A 147 11.88 -4.34 2.85
CA ARG A 147 10.40 -4.39 2.83
C ARG A 147 9.73 -3.02 2.63
N GLU A 148 10.28 -1.96 3.22
CA GLU A 148 9.73 -0.60 3.10
C GLU A 148 9.93 -0.07 1.67
N TYR A 149 11.11 -0.28 1.09
CA TYR A 149 11.38 0.04 -0.31
C TYR A 149 10.54 -0.79 -1.28
N MET A 150 10.27 -2.06 -0.94
CA MET A 150 9.36 -2.90 -1.72
C MET A 150 7.93 -2.33 -1.70
N ALA A 151 7.44 -1.91 -0.53
CA ALA A 151 6.12 -1.31 -0.38
C ALA A 151 5.98 -0.03 -1.24
N ASP A 152 6.96 0.88 -1.15
CA ASP A 152 6.98 2.12 -1.94
C ASP A 152 6.98 1.84 -3.45
N MET A 153 7.76 0.85 -3.90
CA MET A 153 7.82 0.47 -5.32
C MET A 153 6.52 -0.14 -5.81
N MET A 154 5.91 -1.02 -5.02
CA MET A 154 4.64 -1.67 -5.38
C MET A 154 3.49 -0.66 -5.40
N GLU A 155 3.46 0.28 -4.46
CA GLU A 155 2.49 1.39 -4.45
C GLU A 155 2.67 2.29 -5.68
N MET A 156 3.91 2.66 -6.01
CA MET A 156 4.19 3.46 -7.20
C MET A 156 3.79 2.74 -8.49
N ALA A 157 4.01 1.43 -8.56
CA ALA A 157 3.68 0.61 -9.73
C ALA A 157 2.15 0.45 -9.87
N ALA A 158 1.44 0.23 -8.77
CA ALA A 158 -0.02 0.22 -8.73
C ALA A 158 -0.63 1.55 -9.17
N ASN A 159 -0.07 2.67 -8.72
CA ASN A 159 -0.50 4.02 -9.14
C ASN A 159 -0.28 4.30 -10.63
N ARG A 160 0.64 3.57 -11.29
CA ARG A 160 0.88 3.64 -12.74
C ARG A 160 0.04 2.64 -13.54
N GLY A 161 -0.75 1.80 -12.88
CA GLY A 161 -1.51 0.72 -13.53
C GLY A 161 -0.64 -0.47 -13.97
N GLU A 162 0.61 -0.55 -13.52
CA GLU A 162 1.52 -1.66 -13.81
C GLU A 162 1.82 -2.42 -12.51
N PRO A 163 1.00 -3.42 -12.11
CA PRO A 163 1.23 -4.15 -10.86
C PRO A 163 2.59 -4.88 -10.89
N MET A 164 3.36 -4.73 -9.81
CA MET A 164 4.67 -5.37 -9.63
C MET A 164 4.54 -6.58 -8.70
N THR A 165 5.23 -7.68 -9.01
CA THR A 165 5.26 -8.87 -8.13
C THR A 165 6.19 -8.66 -6.93
N ILE A 166 5.95 -9.39 -5.83
CA ILE A 166 6.79 -9.34 -4.62
C ILE A 166 8.26 -9.64 -4.95
N GLN A 167 8.53 -10.62 -5.80
CA GLN A 167 9.89 -10.95 -6.25
C GLN A 167 10.55 -9.79 -7.00
N GLN A 168 9.83 -9.17 -7.94
CA GLN A 168 10.38 -8.04 -8.72
C GLN A 168 10.66 -6.83 -7.82
N ALA A 169 9.79 -6.58 -6.84
CA ALA A 169 9.99 -5.54 -5.86
C ALA A 169 11.24 -5.83 -5.00
N TYR A 170 11.40 -7.08 -4.54
CA TYR A 170 12.56 -7.50 -3.76
C TYR A 170 13.87 -7.35 -4.53
N ASP A 171 13.94 -7.83 -5.77
CA ASP A 171 15.14 -7.76 -6.60
C ASP A 171 15.57 -6.31 -6.83
N LYS A 172 14.61 -5.43 -7.15
CA LYS A 172 14.86 -4.00 -7.33
C LYS A 172 15.25 -3.32 -6.03
N ALA A 173 14.59 -3.65 -4.93
CA ALA A 173 14.87 -3.08 -3.63
C ALA A 173 16.28 -3.46 -3.12
N CYS A 174 16.73 -4.70 -3.37
CA CYS A 174 18.09 -5.14 -3.07
C CYS A 174 19.16 -4.36 -3.85
N LEU A 175 18.85 -3.94 -5.08
CA LEU A 175 19.77 -3.16 -5.92
C LEU A 175 19.90 -1.71 -5.45
N ILE A 176 18.81 -1.08 -5.02
CA ILE A 176 18.82 0.32 -4.61
C ILE A 176 19.29 0.53 -3.17
N THR A 177 19.19 -0.50 -2.32
CA THR A 177 19.54 -0.40 -0.90
C THR A 177 21.06 -0.49 -0.72
N PRO A 178 21.76 0.57 -0.25
CA PRO A 178 23.22 0.60 -0.19
C PRO A 178 23.82 -0.44 0.78
N THR A 179 23.11 -0.77 1.85
CA THR A 179 23.54 -1.74 2.87
C THR A 179 23.56 -3.16 2.29
N VAL A 180 22.48 -3.56 1.61
CA VAL A 180 22.33 -4.88 0.99
C VAL A 180 23.28 -5.04 -0.19
N SER A 181 23.31 -4.06 -1.10
CA SER A 181 24.22 -4.08 -2.25
C SER A 181 25.69 -4.11 -1.83
N GLY A 182 26.06 -3.44 -0.73
CA GLY A 182 27.39 -3.47 -0.14
C GLY A 182 27.79 -4.86 0.38
N ILE A 183 26.89 -5.54 1.12
CA ILE A 183 27.12 -6.91 1.63
C ILE A 183 27.25 -7.89 0.46
N GLN A 184 26.40 -7.78 -0.56
CA GLN A 184 26.46 -8.64 -1.74
C GLN A 184 27.78 -8.45 -2.51
N ALA A 185 28.19 -7.19 -2.70
CA ALA A 185 29.46 -6.87 -3.34
C ALA A 185 30.66 -7.38 -2.53
N GLN A 186 30.60 -7.30 -1.20
CA GLN A 186 31.63 -7.81 -0.31
C GLN A 186 31.72 -9.35 -0.35
N ARG A 187 30.58 -10.05 -0.35
CA ARG A 187 30.52 -11.51 -0.51
C ARG A 187 31.08 -11.94 -1.87
N ASN A 188 30.72 -11.26 -2.95
CA ASN A 188 31.24 -11.56 -4.29
C ASN A 188 32.77 -11.40 -4.35
N LYS A 189 33.32 -10.32 -3.75
CA LYS A 189 34.77 -10.11 -3.65
C LYS A 189 35.45 -11.19 -2.80
N ALA A 190 34.86 -11.59 -1.67
CA ALA A 190 35.38 -12.65 -0.80
C ALA A 190 35.41 -14.02 -1.50
N THR A 191 34.34 -14.38 -2.21
CA THR A 191 34.26 -15.63 -2.97
C THR A 191 35.25 -15.67 -4.14
N ALA A 192 35.39 -14.56 -4.87
CA ALA A 192 36.39 -14.44 -5.95
C ALA A 192 37.82 -14.54 -5.42
N ALA A 193 38.11 -13.93 -4.27
CA ALA A 193 39.40 -14.05 -3.61
C ALA A 193 39.68 -15.49 -3.13
N MET A 194 38.69 -16.20 -2.58
CA MET A 194 38.83 -17.60 -2.17
C MET A 194 39.07 -18.54 -3.36
N THR A 195 38.34 -18.38 -4.47
CA THR A 195 38.54 -19.22 -5.67
C THR A 195 39.88 -18.94 -6.34
N GLY A 196 40.31 -17.67 -6.41
CA GLY A 196 41.65 -17.31 -6.86
C GLY A 196 42.75 -17.93 -5.99
N ASN A 197 42.59 -17.88 -4.66
CA ASN A 197 43.56 -18.44 -3.73
C ASN A 197 43.59 -19.97 -3.76
N LYS A 198 42.44 -20.65 -3.91
CA LYS A 198 42.37 -22.11 -4.11
C LYS A 198 43.07 -22.53 -5.40
N ARG A 199 42.82 -21.84 -6.52
CA ARG A 199 43.50 -22.10 -7.80
C ARG A 199 45.01 -21.86 -7.71
N ALA A 200 45.43 -20.79 -7.03
CA ALA A 200 46.85 -20.49 -6.82
C ALA A 200 47.53 -21.53 -5.90
N ALA A 201 46.85 -21.98 -4.84
CA ALA A 201 47.35 -23.02 -3.94
C ALA A 201 47.46 -24.39 -4.64
N GLY A 202 46.48 -24.76 -5.48
CA GLY A 202 46.54 -25.97 -6.31
C GLY A 202 47.73 -25.96 -7.27
N LYS A 203 47.96 -24.84 -7.97
CA LYS A 203 49.12 -24.68 -8.86
C LYS A 203 50.46 -24.77 -8.13
N ARG A 204 50.57 -24.22 -6.91
CA ARG A 204 51.80 -24.33 -6.10
C ARG A 204 52.08 -25.76 -5.64
N ARG A 205 51.03 -26.51 -5.24
CA ARG A 205 51.17 -27.93 -4.86
C ARG A 205 51.63 -28.78 -6.05
N ALA A 206 51.02 -28.61 -7.22
CA ALA A 206 51.42 -29.29 -8.45
C ALA A 206 52.84 -28.93 -8.92
N ALA A 207 53.28 -27.69 -8.69
CA ALA A 207 54.66 -27.29 -9.00
C ALA A 207 55.69 -27.88 -8.00
N SER A 208 55.34 -27.99 -6.71
CA SER A 208 56.23 -28.57 -5.69
C SER A 208 56.43 -30.08 -5.82
N SER A 209 55.47 -30.82 -6.40
CA SER A 209 55.61 -32.24 -6.71
C SER A 209 56.55 -32.55 -7.87
N LEU A 210 56.97 -31.53 -8.64
CA LEU A 210 57.92 -31.67 -9.75
C LEU A 210 59.37 -31.37 -9.33
N HIS A 211 59.62 -30.83 -8.14
CA HIS A 211 60.96 -30.40 -7.69
C HIS A 211 61.60 -31.36 -6.65
N GLY A 212 61.05 -32.57 -6.48
CA GLY A 212 61.36 -33.47 -5.37
C GLY A 212 61.91 -34.84 -5.75
N THR A 213 62.70 -34.99 -6.83
CA THR A 213 63.46 -36.22 -7.08
C THR A 213 64.77 -35.93 -7.83
N PRO A 214 65.93 -35.83 -7.13
CA PRO A 214 67.21 -36.03 -7.76
C PRO A 214 67.51 -37.53 -7.71
N SER A 215 67.21 -38.26 -8.78
CA SER A 215 67.79 -39.59 -8.96
C SER A 215 67.87 -39.91 -10.44
N GLY A 216 69.11 -40.04 -10.92
CA GLY A 216 69.42 -40.38 -12.30
C GLY A 216 68.80 -41.69 -12.74
N GLY A 217 68.42 -41.74 -14.01
CA GLY A 217 67.89 -42.93 -14.66
C GLY A 217 67.33 -42.55 -16.01
N ALA A 218 67.97 -43.02 -17.07
CA ALA A 218 67.71 -42.68 -18.45
C ALA A 218 66.29 -43.07 -18.93
N GLY A 219 65.75 -42.27 -19.85
CA GLY A 219 64.91 -42.74 -20.95
C GLY A 219 63.40 -42.52 -20.83
N GLY A 220 62.85 -41.74 -21.76
CA GLY A 220 61.45 -41.86 -22.19
C GLY A 220 60.64 -40.56 -22.08
N GLU A 221 60.54 -39.84 -23.19
CA GLU A 221 59.64 -38.71 -23.39
C GLU A 221 58.19 -39.08 -23.05
N GLN A 222 57.65 -38.52 -21.95
CA GLN A 222 56.21 -38.37 -21.79
C GLN A 222 55.81 -36.98 -22.24
N THR A 223 55.32 -36.97 -23.46
CA THR A 223 54.74 -35.85 -24.17
C THR A 223 53.51 -35.32 -23.43
N ASN A 224 53.46 -33.99 -23.29
CA ASN A 224 52.30 -33.17 -22.93
C ASN A 224 51.15 -33.39 -23.93
N THR A 225 50.53 -34.57 -23.93
CA THR A 225 49.43 -34.88 -24.83
C THR A 225 48.12 -34.41 -24.24
N LEU A 226 47.28 -33.84 -25.09
CA LEU A 226 45.95 -33.32 -24.76
C LEU A 226 45.07 -34.34 -24.02
N ARG A 227 45.35 -35.63 -24.17
CA ARG A 227 44.70 -36.72 -23.44
C ARG A 227 44.92 -36.64 -21.94
N GLY A 228 46.16 -36.44 -21.48
CA GLY A 228 46.48 -36.33 -20.05
C GLY A 228 45.80 -35.11 -19.41
N THR A 229 45.75 -33.99 -20.13
CA THR A 229 45.03 -32.79 -19.65
C THR A 229 43.52 -32.93 -19.59
N ILE A 230 42.93 -33.85 -20.36
CA ILE A 230 41.47 -34.11 -20.34
C ILE A 230 41.13 -35.10 -19.22
N GLU A 231 41.98 -36.10 -18.97
CA GLU A 231 41.81 -37.03 -17.85
C GLU A 231 41.92 -36.29 -16.50
N ASP A 232 42.91 -35.42 -16.33
CA ASP A 232 43.05 -34.59 -15.12
C ASP A 232 41.87 -33.62 -14.92
N ALA A 233 41.26 -33.12 -15.99
CA ALA A 233 40.10 -32.22 -15.91
C ALA A 233 38.80 -32.96 -15.57
N TRP A 234 38.75 -34.28 -15.80
CA TRP A 234 37.57 -35.09 -15.52
C TRP A 234 37.55 -35.60 -14.08
N ASP A 235 38.71 -35.94 -13.52
CA ASP A 235 38.86 -36.31 -12.10
C ASP A 235 38.56 -35.15 -11.14
N ASP A 236 38.81 -33.89 -11.54
CA ASP A 236 38.53 -32.70 -10.71
C ASP A 236 37.03 -32.31 -10.68
N ALA A 237 36.19 -32.97 -11.49
CA ALA A 237 34.76 -32.68 -11.65
C ALA A 237 33.80 -33.65 -10.91
N THR A 238 34.32 -34.72 -10.29
CA THR A 238 33.58 -35.66 -9.43
C THR A 238 33.89 -35.47 -7.95
#